data_AF-A0AAU7NSW9-F1
#
_entry.id   AF-A0AAU7NSW9-F1
#
_cell.length_a   1.000
_cell.length_b   1.000
_cell.length_c   1.000
_cell.angle_alpha   90.00
_cell.angle_beta   90.00
_cell.angle_gamma   90.00
#
_symmetry.space_group_name_H-M   'P 1'
#
loop_
_entity.id
_entity.type
_entity.pdbx_description
1 polymer ?
#
loop_
_entity_poly.entity_id
_entity_poly.type
_entity_poly.pdbx_seq_one_letter_code
_entity_poly.pdbx_strand_id
1 'polypeptide(L)'
;MIDKVQSLLRSIDQGKPLSPDVAVWLKQGIERKIKVGYSLDSTLGLSSLYYQFRREKRNRHIKAAWTSINDNDLTEWGRSERLAEILRNFEAGRWENIKYDKEPPKNLPDTQRHLFWALKAGIKMPHSDKGLHDIVKKESA
;
A
#
# COMPACT_ATOMS: atom_id res chain seq x y z
N MET A 1 -11.64 -1.58 -8.81
CA MET A 1 -12.38 -0.54 -8.05
C MET A 1 -11.53 0.72 -7.92
N ILE A 2 -10.26 0.59 -7.53
CA ILE A 2 -9.33 1.71 -7.50
C ILE A 2 -9.22 2.42 -8.85
N ASP A 3 -9.30 1.67 -9.95
CA ASP A 3 -9.29 2.20 -11.32
C ASP A 3 -10.49 3.11 -11.61
N LYS A 4 -11.69 2.77 -11.09
CA LYS A 4 -12.90 3.60 -11.24
C LYS A 4 -12.75 4.91 -10.49
N VAL A 5 -12.17 4.89 -9.29
CA VAL A 5 -11.88 6.11 -8.51
C VAL A 5 -10.80 6.95 -9.17
N GLN A 6 -9.70 6.35 -9.63
CA GLN A 6 -8.65 7.07 -10.35
C GLN A 6 -9.19 7.69 -11.65
N SER A 7 -10.03 6.97 -12.39
CA SER A 7 -10.69 7.47 -13.60
C SER A 7 -11.65 8.62 -13.29
N LEU A 8 -12.44 8.51 -12.22
CA LEU A 8 -13.30 9.58 -11.72
C LEU A 8 -12.49 10.85 -11.39
N LEU A 9 -11.46 10.72 -10.55
CA LEU A 9 -10.61 11.84 -10.14
C LEU A 9 -9.93 12.49 -11.34
N ARG A 10 -9.34 11.69 -12.24
CA ARG A 10 -8.70 12.20 -13.46
C ARG A 10 -9.68 12.97 -14.35
N SER A 11 -10.91 12.48 -14.48
CA SER A 11 -11.94 13.15 -15.29
C SER A 11 -12.34 14.49 -14.67
N ILE A 12 -12.48 14.54 -13.34
CA ILE A 12 -12.76 15.77 -12.59
C ILE A 12 -11.60 16.77 -12.76
N ASP A 13 -10.37 16.35 -12.51
CA ASP A 13 -9.17 17.20 -12.59
C ASP A 13 -8.97 17.80 -13.99
N GLN A 14 -9.35 17.04 -15.04
CA GLN A 14 -9.21 17.45 -16.43
C GLN A 14 -10.45 18.13 -17.01
N GLY A 15 -11.54 18.27 -16.23
CA GLY A 15 -12.82 18.78 -16.72
C GLY A 15 -13.42 17.94 -17.87
N LYS A 16 -13.12 16.64 -17.91
CA LYS A 16 -13.57 15.73 -18.97
C LYS A 16 -14.83 14.96 -18.57
N PRO A 17 -15.65 14.53 -19.55
CA PRO A 17 -16.75 13.62 -19.29
C PRO A 17 -16.28 12.33 -18.60
N LEU A 18 -17.09 11.82 -17.67
CA LEU A 18 -16.87 10.52 -17.04
C LEU A 18 -17.00 9.40 -18.09
N SER A 19 -16.20 8.34 -17.95
CA SER A 19 -16.45 7.14 -18.75
C SER A 19 -17.82 6.54 -18.41
N PRO A 20 -18.52 5.91 -19.38
CA PRO A 20 -19.85 5.35 -19.15
C PRO A 20 -19.89 4.38 -17.95
N ASP A 21 -18.86 3.55 -17.83
CA ASP A 21 -18.70 2.58 -16.75
C ASP A 21 -18.54 3.24 -15.36
N VAL A 22 -17.83 4.37 -15.27
CA VAL A 22 -17.70 5.14 -14.02
C VAL A 22 -18.99 5.88 -13.70
N ALA A 23 -19.66 6.44 -14.71
CA ALA A 23 -20.93 7.14 -14.53
C ALA A 23 -22.04 6.19 -14.03
N VAL A 24 -22.13 4.98 -14.60
CA VAL A 24 -23.09 3.95 -14.16
C VAL A 24 -22.80 3.52 -12.71
N TRP A 25 -21.53 3.26 -12.39
CA TRP A 25 -21.12 2.89 -11.03
C TRP A 25 -21.48 3.99 -10.01
N LEU A 26 -21.17 5.25 -10.31
CA LEU A 26 -21.47 6.38 -9.43
C LEU A 26 -22.98 6.57 -9.26
N LYS A 27 -23.74 6.51 -10.35
CA LYS A 27 -25.21 6.61 -10.33
C LYS A 27 -25.82 5.52 -9.44
N GLN A 28 -25.42 4.26 -9.62
CA GLN A 28 -25.93 3.15 -8.83
C GLN A 28 -25.61 3.30 -7.34
N GLY A 29 -24.41 3.79 -7.00
CA GLY A 29 -24.03 4.05 -5.62
C GLY A 29 -24.88 5.12 -4.95
N ILE A 30 -25.15 6.22 -5.66
CA ILE A 30 -26.00 7.32 -5.19
C ILE A 30 -27.46 6.87 -5.07
N GLU A 31 -27.99 6.16 -6.06
CA GLU A 31 -29.36 5.64 -6.02
C GLU A 31 -29.57 4.70 -4.82
N ARG A 32 -28.59 3.83 -4.52
CA ARG A 32 -28.65 2.95 -3.34
C ARG A 32 -28.63 3.74 -2.03
N LYS A 33 -27.82 4.81 -1.94
CA LYS A 33 -27.83 5.71 -0.77
C LYS A 33 -29.22 6.31 -0.56
N ILE A 34 -29.85 6.81 -1.63
CA ILE A 34 -31.16 7.45 -1.56
C ILE A 34 -32.26 6.44 -1.21
N LYS A 35 -32.29 5.29 -1.88
CA LYS A 35 -33.38 4.31 -1.75
C LYS A 35 -33.32 3.51 -0.45
N VAL A 36 -32.12 3.16 0.01
CA VAL A 36 -31.91 2.19 1.11
C VAL A 36 -31.23 2.83 2.34
N GLY A 37 -30.64 4.02 2.20
CA GLY A 37 -30.03 4.75 3.31
C GLY A 37 -28.55 4.42 3.60
N TYR A 38 -28.00 3.35 3.00
CA TYR A 38 -26.60 2.92 3.18
C TYR A 38 -25.59 4.03 2.90
N SER A 39 -24.47 4.08 3.65
CA SER A 39 -23.41 5.09 3.43
C SER A 39 -22.83 5.02 2.01
N LEU A 40 -22.38 6.16 1.47
CA LEU A 40 -21.71 6.19 0.17
C LEU A 40 -20.45 5.33 0.17
N ASP A 41 -19.73 5.26 1.29
CA ASP A 41 -18.58 4.37 1.44
C ASP A 41 -18.95 2.91 1.20
N SER A 42 -20.11 2.48 1.70
CA SER A 42 -20.59 1.12 1.50
C SER A 42 -21.12 0.90 0.08
N THR A 43 -21.85 1.85 -0.49
CA THR A 43 -22.50 1.67 -1.80
C THR A 43 -21.53 1.79 -2.97
N LEU A 44 -20.47 2.59 -2.82
CA LEU A 44 -19.39 2.74 -3.79
C LEU A 44 -18.20 1.81 -3.49
N GLY A 45 -18.19 1.13 -2.34
CA GLY A 45 -17.11 0.23 -1.92
C GLY A 45 -15.84 0.93 -1.44
N LEU A 46 -15.92 2.23 -1.08
CA LEU A 46 -14.78 3.05 -0.68
C LEU A 46 -14.06 2.56 0.58
N SER A 47 -14.77 1.85 1.46
CA SER A 47 -14.16 1.22 2.64
C SER A 47 -13.05 0.23 2.27
N SER A 48 -13.26 -0.54 1.20
CA SER A 48 -12.24 -1.47 0.68
C SER A 48 -11.10 -0.74 -0.03
N LEU A 49 -11.35 0.46 -0.57
CA LEU A 49 -10.35 1.27 -1.25
C LEU A 49 -9.31 1.83 -0.30
N TYR A 50 -9.73 2.29 0.89
CA TYR A 50 -8.76 2.74 1.90
C TYR A 50 -7.78 1.61 2.27
N TYR A 51 -8.29 0.40 2.46
CA TYR A 51 -7.45 -0.77 2.74
C TYR A 51 -6.55 -1.13 1.54
N GLN A 52 -7.08 -1.14 0.32
CA GLN A 52 -6.31 -1.40 -0.91
C GLN A 52 -5.19 -0.36 -1.10
N PHE A 53 -5.50 0.92 -0.95
CA PHE A 53 -4.53 2.01 -1.04
C PHE A 53 -3.40 1.87 -0.02
N ARG A 54 -3.73 1.59 1.24
CA ARG A 54 -2.72 1.37 2.29
C ARG A 54 -1.88 0.12 2.01
N ARG A 55 -2.50 -0.95 1.49
CA ARG A 55 -1.80 -2.18 1.08
C ARG A 55 -0.82 -1.92 -0.06
N GLU A 56 -1.22 -1.19 -1.09
CA GLU A 56 -0.35 -0.79 -2.20
C GLU A 56 0.79 0.12 -1.74
N LYS A 57 0.48 1.12 -0.89
CA LYS A 57 1.51 1.99 -0.29
C LYS A 57 2.54 1.16 0.49
N ARG A 58 2.09 0.22 1.32
CA ARG A 58 2.96 -0.71 2.04
C ARG A 58 3.81 -1.54 1.08
N ASN A 59 3.20 -2.16 0.07
CA ASN A 59 3.89 -3.01 -0.90
C ASN A 59 4.99 -2.25 -1.66
N ARG A 60 4.70 -1.03 -2.10
CA ARG A 60 5.68 -0.15 -2.76
C ARG A 60 6.91 0.07 -1.89
N HIS A 61 6.71 0.36 -0.60
CA HIS A 61 7.81 0.56 0.33
C HIS A 61 8.54 -0.74 0.66
N ILE A 62 7.85 -1.88 0.76
CA ILE A 62 8.50 -3.20 0.88
C ILE A 62 9.40 -3.46 -0.34
N LYS A 63 8.92 -3.19 -1.55
CA LYS A 63 9.71 -3.36 -2.79
C LYS A 63 10.93 -2.45 -2.80
N ALA A 64 10.77 -1.17 -2.43
CA ALA A 64 11.89 -0.24 -2.34
C ALA A 64 12.92 -0.67 -1.26
N ALA A 65 12.45 -1.16 -0.11
CA ALA A 65 13.31 -1.73 0.92
C ALA A 65 14.07 -2.96 0.38
N TRP A 66 13.38 -3.87 -0.30
CA TRP A 66 13.99 -5.03 -0.92
C TRP A 66 15.08 -4.63 -1.92
N THR A 67 14.80 -3.70 -2.83
CA THR A 67 15.77 -3.21 -3.82
C THR A 67 16.97 -2.50 -3.20
N SER A 68 16.81 -1.87 -2.03
CA SER A 68 17.91 -1.20 -1.32
C SER A 68 18.92 -2.16 -0.67
N ILE A 69 18.63 -3.46 -0.61
CA ILE A 69 19.58 -4.47 -0.13
C ILE A 69 20.61 -4.71 -1.23
N ASN A 70 21.71 -3.96 -1.17
CA ASN A 70 22.82 -4.05 -2.11
C ASN A 70 23.82 -5.11 -1.64
N ASP A 71 23.43 -6.37 -1.83
CA ASP A 71 24.31 -7.52 -1.66
C ASP A 71 24.20 -8.36 -2.94
N ASN A 72 25.27 -8.34 -3.71
CA ASN A 72 25.33 -8.97 -5.05
C ASN A 72 25.44 -10.48 -4.96
N ASP A 73 25.82 -11.02 -3.80
CA ASP A 73 25.97 -12.46 -3.59
C ASP A 73 24.63 -13.11 -3.17
N LEU A 74 23.61 -12.30 -2.86
CA LEU A 74 22.28 -12.80 -2.51
C LEU A 74 21.44 -13.13 -3.73
N THR A 75 20.90 -14.35 -3.70
CA THR A 75 19.77 -14.73 -4.57
C THR A 75 18.54 -13.87 -4.24
N GLU A 76 17.55 -13.82 -5.14
CA GLU A 76 16.29 -13.11 -4.88
C GLU A 76 15.58 -13.61 -3.62
N TRP A 77 15.67 -14.91 -3.36
CA TRP A 77 15.14 -15.52 -2.14
C TRP A 77 15.93 -15.10 -0.91
N GLY A 78 17.26 -15.19 -0.96
CA GLY A 78 18.14 -14.73 0.12
C GLY A 78 17.95 -13.25 0.46
N ARG A 79 17.64 -12.41 -0.54
CA ARG A 79 17.27 -11.01 -0.33
C ARG A 79 15.95 -10.85 0.43
N SER A 80 14.95 -11.70 0.15
CA SER A 80 13.69 -11.73 0.92
C SER A 80 13.87 -12.23 2.35
N GLU A 81 14.70 -13.25 2.57
CA GLU A 81 15.07 -13.72 3.91
C GLU A 81 15.77 -12.62 4.70
N ARG A 82 16.74 -11.94 4.08
CA ARG A 82 17.47 -10.83 4.69
C ARG A 82 16.52 -9.69 5.06
N LEU A 83 15.58 -9.35 4.17
CA LEU A 83 14.56 -8.34 4.46
C LEU A 83 13.66 -8.75 5.63
N ALA A 84 13.26 -10.03 5.73
CA ALA A 84 12.45 -10.54 6.83
C ALA A 84 13.17 -10.40 8.18
N GLU A 85 14.47 -10.67 8.21
CA GLU A 85 15.30 -10.46 9.40
C GLU A 85 15.38 -8.98 9.79
N ILE A 86 15.68 -8.09 8.83
CA ILE A 86 15.75 -6.65 9.07
C ILE A 86 14.40 -6.12 9.59
N LEU A 87 13.28 -6.56 8.99
CA LEU A 87 11.94 -6.17 9.40
C LEU A 87 11.65 -6.56 10.85
N ARG A 88 11.90 -7.83 11.22
CA ARG A 88 11.67 -8.32 12.59
C ARG A 88 12.49 -7.54 13.61
N ASN A 89 13.78 -7.32 13.32
CA ASN A 89 14.66 -6.57 14.21
C ASN A 89 14.26 -5.10 14.31
N PHE A 90 13.81 -4.50 13.21
CA PHE A 90 13.36 -3.11 13.18
C PHE A 90 12.07 -2.89 13.99
N GLU A 91 11.08 -3.77 13.82
CA GLU A 91 9.83 -3.76 14.60
C GLU A 91 10.07 -3.98 16.09
N ALA A 92 10.91 -4.95 16.46
CA ALA A 92 11.18 -5.28 17.86
C ALA A 92 12.02 -4.20 18.57
N GLY A 93 12.93 -3.53 17.86
CA GLY A 93 13.88 -2.60 18.46
C GLY A 93 13.51 -1.13 18.32
N ARG A 94 13.45 -0.63 17.08
CA ARG A 94 13.40 0.82 16.81
C ARG A 94 11.98 1.34 16.64
N TRP A 95 11.08 0.53 16.10
CA TRP A 95 9.75 0.96 15.69
C TRP A 95 8.96 1.62 16.81
N GLU A 96 8.91 1.02 18.00
CA GLU A 96 8.14 1.54 19.14
C GLU A 96 8.52 2.98 19.51
N ASN A 97 9.80 3.34 19.35
CA ASN A 97 10.32 4.66 19.70
C ASN A 97 10.05 5.72 18.62
N ILE A 98 9.93 5.31 17.36
CA ILE A 98 9.84 6.24 16.22
C ILE A 98 8.47 6.21 15.52
N LYS A 99 7.56 5.33 15.94
CA LYS A 99 6.25 5.14 15.27
C LYS A 99 5.36 6.37 15.26
N TYR A 100 5.62 7.37 16.10
CA TYR A 100 4.87 8.63 16.13
C TYR A 100 5.54 9.75 15.31
N ASP A 101 6.78 9.56 14.88
CA ASP A 101 7.48 10.55 14.07
C ASP A 101 6.76 10.77 12.74
N LYS A 102 6.83 12.00 12.24
CA LYS A 102 6.25 12.36 10.94
C LYS A 102 7.06 11.75 9.78
N GLU A 103 8.37 11.64 9.96
CA GLU A 103 9.34 11.18 8.97
C GLU A 103 10.35 10.24 9.62
N PRO A 104 10.96 9.30 8.86
CA PRO A 104 12.01 8.46 9.40
C PRO A 104 13.24 9.30 9.80
N PRO A 105 13.88 9.01 10.93
CA PRO A 105 15.15 9.63 11.31
C PRO A 105 16.20 9.58 10.19
N LYS A 106 16.95 10.68 10.00
CA LYS A 106 17.90 10.85 8.89
C LYS A 106 19.06 9.85 8.92
N ASN A 107 19.37 9.27 10.08
CA ASN A 107 20.43 8.28 10.28
C ASN A 107 19.97 6.83 10.05
N LEU A 108 18.71 6.60 9.69
CA LEU A 108 18.25 5.25 9.35
C LEU A 108 18.83 4.80 7.99
N PRO A 109 19.31 3.56 7.88
CA PRO A 109 19.63 2.96 6.58
C PRO A 109 18.42 3.00 5.64
N ASP A 110 18.64 3.14 4.33
CA ASP A 110 17.56 3.28 3.34
C ASP A 110 16.54 2.13 3.40
N THR A 111 16.99 0.90 3.62
CA THR A 111 16.10 -0.25 3.86
C THR A 111 15.14 0.02 5.02
N GLN A 112 15.66 0.49 6.17
CA GLN A 112 14.85 0.79 7.34
C GLN A 112 13.97 2.04 7.16
N ARG A 113 14.41 3.03 6.39
CA ARG A 113 13.59 4.21 6.01
C ARG A 113 12.37 3.78 5.20
N HIS A 114 12.54 2.84 4.27
CA HIS A 114 11.42 2.29 3.53
C HIS A 114 10.51 1.41 4.42
N LEU A 115 11.09 0.58 5.30
CA LEU A 115 10.30 -0.20 6.26
C LEU A 115 9.49 0.67 7.23
N PHE A 116 10.02 1.82 7.66
CA PHE A 116 9.27 2.82 8.42
C PHE A 116 7.99 3.24 7.69
N TRP A 117 8.09 3.57 6.40
CA TRP A 117 6.93 3.97 5.61
C TRP A 117 5.96 2.83 5.34
N ALA A 118 6.48 1.60 5.20
CA ALA A 118 5.65 0.39 5.09
C ALA A 118 4.83 0.17 6.38
N LEU A 119 5.46 0.29 7.55
CA LEU A 119 4.81 0.18 8.85
C LEU A 119 3.82 1.32 9.13
N LYS A 120 4.16 2.56 8.77
CA LYS A 120 3.26 3.72 8.83
C LYS A 120 2.03 3.57 7.95
N ALA A 121 2.08 2.74 6.91
CA ALA A 121 0.89 2.39 6.17
C ALA A 121 -0.12 1.64 7.04
N GLY A 122 0.26 1.09 8.21
CA GLY A 122 -0.59 0.53 9.26
C GLY A 122 -1.55 -0.57 8.78
N ILE A 123 -1.07 -1.36 7.83
CA ILE A 123 -1.62 -2.66 7.44
C ILE A 123 -0.64 -3.70 7.97
N LYS A 124 -1.15 -4.88 8.36
CA LYS A 124 -0.34 -5.98 8.87
C LYS A 124 0.87 -6.24 7.97
N MET A 125 2.06 -6.30 8.57
CA MET A 125 3.29 -6.60 7.84
C MET A 125 3.41 -8.11 7.55
N PRO A 126 3.98 -8.50 6.41
CA PRO A 126 4.35 -9.87 6.12
C PRO A 126 5.73 -10.16 6.75
N HIS A 127 5.75 -10.91 7.84
CA HIS A 127 7.01 -11.24 8.54
C HIS A 127 7.73 -12.46 7.96
N SER A 128 7.08 -13.23 7.09
CA SER A 128 7.72 -14.36 6.40
C SER A 128 8.46 -13.90 5.15
N ASP A 129 9.62 -14.50 4.94
CA ASP A 129 10.39 -14.54 3.70
C ASP A 129 9.50 -14.78 2.48
N LYS A 130 8.64 -15.82 2.51
CA LYS A 130 7.68 -16.12 1.44
C LYS A 130 6.71 -14.97 1.20
N GLY A 131 6.17 -14.37 2.26
CA GLY A 131 5.21 -13.27 2.13
C GLY A 131 5.83 -12.01 1.53
N LEU A 132 7.09 -11.73 1.85
CA LEU A 132 7.85 -10.63 1.25
C LEU A 132 8.20 -10.94 -0.21
N HIS A 133 8.64 -12.16 -0.50
CA HIS A 133 8.94 -12.59 -1.86
C HIS A 133 7.72 -12.49 -2.78
N ASP A 134 6.55 -12.97 -2.32
CA ASP A 134 5.29 -12.89 -3.05
C ASP A 134 4.90 -11.45 -3.41
N ILE A 135 5.14 -10.48 -2.51
CA ILE A 135 4.84 -9.06 -2.77
C ILE A 135 5.75 -8.49 -3.85
N VAL A 136 7.05 -8.80 -3.80
CA VAL A 136 8.02 -8.29 -4.77
C VAL A 136 7.79 -8.90 -6.15
N LYS A 137 7.41 -10.19 -6.21
CA LYS A 137 7.15 -10.90 -7.47
C LYS A 137 5.80 -10.55 -8.10
N LYS A 138 4.72 -10.41 -7.33
CA LYS A 138 3.36 -10.18 -7.87
C LYS A 138 3.15 -8.84 -8.57
N GLU A 139 3.99 -7.83 -8.33
CA GLU A 139 3.92 -6.53 -9.02
C GLU A 139 4.91 -6.39 -10.20
N SER A 140 5.51 -7.51 -10.64
CA SER A 140 6.43 -7.54 -11.79
C SER A 140 5.84 -8.31 -13.00
N ALA A 141 4.53 -8.56 -12.99
CA ALA A 141 3.75 -9.18 -14.06
C ALA A 141 2.66 -8.22 -14.55
#